data_AF-A0A349A450-F1
#
_entry.id   AF-A0A349A450-F1
#
_cell.length_a   1.000
_cell.length_b   1.000
_cell.length_c   1.000
_cell.angle_alpha   90.00
_cell.angle_beta   90.00
_cell.angle_gamma   90.00
#
_symmetry.space_group_name_H-M   'P 1'
#
loop_
_entity.id
_entity.type
_entity.pdbx_description
1 polymer ?
#
loop_
_entity_poly.entity_id
_entity_poly.type
_entity_poly.pdbx_seq_one_letter_code
_entity_poly.pdbx_strand_id
1 'polypeptide(L)'
;VSCRYYHEIITTGRMLGRPFGWMECPSVTEPLDARDPRPKRLIHFIRWAADLKTMHRCCTSATRDCTTCKDGAAHMSWVMVNKRAHLRSAKDLQNWIEVYEMFAKLYRFLPW
;
A
#
# COMPACT_ATOMS: atom_id res chain seq x y z
N VAL A 1 2.64 12.89 11.52
CA VAL A 1 3.77 11.97 11.26
C VAL A 1 3.93 11.85 9.76
N SER A 2 5.11 12.14 9.24
CA SER A 2 5.42 11.92 7.83
C SER A 2 6.93 11.70 7.66
N CYS A 3 7.32 10.92 6.66
CA CYS A 3 8.72 10.69 6.30
C CYS A 3 8.95 11.01 4.81
N ARG A 4 10.18 11.43 4.50
CA ARG A 4 10.57 11.85 3.14
C ARG A 4 10.34 10.74 2.12
N TYR A 5 10.69 9.50 2.46
CA TYR A 5 10.57 8.36 1.55
C TYR A 5 9.11 8.05 1.17
N TYR A 6 8.17 8.14 2.12
CA TYR A 6 6.75 7.97 1.81
C TYR A 6 6.22 9.05 0.87
N HIS A 7 6.60 10.31 1.11
CA HIS A 7 6.24 11.42 0.22
C HIS A 7 6.77 11.21 -1.20
N GLU A 8 8.01 10.76 -1.35
CA GLU A 8 8.58 10.41 -2.65
C GLU A 8 7.75 9.32 -3.34
N ILE A 9 7.41 8.23 -2.64
CA ILE A 9 6.62 7.13 -3.20
C ILE A 9 5.23 7.60 -3.65
N ILE A 10 4.48 8.32 -2.81
CA ILE A 10 3.11 8.71 -3.15
C ILE A 10 3.08 9.77 -4.26
N THR A 11 4.04 10.69 -4.30
CA THR A 11 4.08 11.74 -5.33
C THR A 11 4.55 11.17 -6.67
N THR A 12 5.64 10.40 -6.69
CA THR A 12 6.19 9.82 -7.92
C THR A 12 5.44 8.57 -8.39
N GLY A 13 4.76 7.88 -7.49
CA GLY A 13 4.20 6.55 -7.77
C GLY A 13 5.27 5.48 -7.98
N ARG A 14 6.48 5.64 -7.43
CA ARG A 14 7.58 4.69 -7.63
C ARG A 14 8.18 4.24 -6.31
N MET A 15 8.50 2.95 -6.20
CA MET A 15 9.18 2.36 -5.04
C MET A 15 10.33 1.47 -5.52
N LEU A 16 11.55 1.81 -5.11
CA LEU A 16 12.78 1.08 -5.50
C LEU A 16 12.88 0.89 -7.04
N GLY A 17 12.53 1.93 -7.80
CA GLY A 17 12.54 1.93 -9.27
C GLY A 17 11.30 1.35 -9.96
N ARG A 18 10.42 0.64 -9.22
CA ARG A 18 9.20 0.02 -9.76
C ARG A 18 8.00 0.98 -9.69
N PRO A 19 7.14 1.04 -10.71
CA PRO A 19 5.93 1.87 -10.68
C PRO A 19 4.81 1.22 -9.85
N PHE A 20 4.00 2.04 -9.19
CA PHE A 20 2.76 1.60 -8.58
C PHE A 20 1.71 1.35 -9.66
N GLY A 21 0.90 0.30 -9.48
CA GLY A 21 -0.13 -0.04 -10.45
C GLY A 21 -0.92 -1.27 -10.03
N TRP A 22 -1.73 -1.77 -10.97
CA TRP A 22 -2.59 -2.92 -10.72
C TRP A 22 -1.80 -4.14 -10.25
N MET A 23 -0.63 -4.42 -10.81
CA MET A 23 0.17 -5.59 -10.43
C MET A 23 0.90 -5.46 -9.09
N GLU A 24 0.98 -4.25 -8.52
CA GLU A 24 1.73 -3.96 -7.29
C GLU A 24 0.81 -3.67 -6.09
N CYS A 25 -0.44 -3.27 -6.34
CA CYS A 25 -1.37 -2.78 -5.31
C CYS A 25 -1.82 -3.91 -4.35
N PRO A 26 -1.52 -3.82 -3.04
CA PRO A 26 -2.01 -4.79 -2.05
C PRO A 26 -3.47 -4.55 -1.62
N SER A 27 -4.04 -3.38 -1.95
CA SER A 27 -5.37 -2.93 -1.48
C SER A 27 -6.49 -3.18 -2.50
N VAL A 28 -6.54 -4.41 -3.02
CA VAL A 28 -7.61 -4.92 -3.91
C VAL A 28 -8.48 -5.88 -3.14
N THR A 29 -9.80 -5.84 -3.27
CA THR A 29 -10.71 -6.75 -2.56
C THR A 29 -10.34 -8.20 -2.85
N GLU A 30 -10.02 -8.97 -1.80
CA GLU A 30 -9.39 -10.28 -1.91
C GLU A 30 -10.22 -11.31 -2.72
N PRO A 31 -11.54 -11.45 -2.51
CA PRO A 31 -12.38 -12.30 -3.36
C PRO A 31 -12.42 -11.90 -4.85
N LEU A 32 -12.08 -10.64 -5.16
CA LEU A 32 -12.07 -10.10 -6.52
C LEU A 32 -10.65 -10.04 -7.12
N ASP A 33 -9.64 -10.56 -6.40
CA ASP A 33 -8.25 -10.54 -6.84
C ASP A 33 -7.91 -11.78 -7.68
N ALA A 34 -8.02 -11.63 -8.99
CA ALA A 34 -7.70 -12.66 -9.97
C ALA A 34 -6.24 -12.62 -10.46
N ARG A 35 -5.34 -11.85 -9.83
CA ARG A 35 -3.92 -11.78 -10.24
C ARG A 35 -3.18 -13.07 -9.91
N ASP A 36 -2.20 -13.43 -10.73
CA ASP A 36 -1.28 -14.53 -10.49
C ASP A 36 0.16 -14.14 -10.91
N PRO A 37 1.14 -14.09 -9.99
CA PRO A 37 0.98 -14.25 -8.55
C PRO A 37 0.25 -13.05 -7.91
N ARG A 38 -0.49 -13.31 -6.82
CA ARG A 38 -1.11 -12.23 -6.03
C ARG A 38 -0.06 -11.45 -5.24
N PRO A 39 -0.14 -10.11 -5.19
CA PRO A 39 0.68 -9.31 -4.28
C PRO A 39 0.45 -9.71 -2.82
N LYS A 40 1.50 -9.57 -2.01
CA LYS A 40 1.42 -9.76 -0.56
C LYS A 40 0.49 -8.73 0.07
N ARG A 41 -0.17 -9.10 1.17
CA ARG A 41 -1.14 -8.27 1.90
C ARG A 41 -0.79 -8.27 3.38
N LEU A 42 -1.07 -7.18 4.09
CA LEU A 42 -0.90 -7.14 5.54
C LEU A 42 -2.02 -7.87 6.27
N ILE A 43 -3.25 -7.69 5.79
CA ILE A 43 -4.48 -8.29 6.30
C ILE A 43 -5.40 -8.64 5.13
N HIS A 44 -6.46 -9.41 5.41
CA HIS A 44 -7.57 -9.58 4.49
C HIS A 44 -8.22 -8.21 4.20
N PHE A 45 -8.24 -7.80 2.93
CA PHE A 45 -8.82 -6.52 2.53
C PHE A 45 -10.09 -6.76 1.71
N ILE A 46 -11.21 -6.19 2.15
CA ILE A 46 -12.49 -6.24 1.44
C ILE A 46 -13.11 -4.84 1.48
N ARG A 47 -13.45 -4.32 0.30
CA ARG A 47 -14.17 -3.04 0.16
C ARG A 47 -15.66 -3.35 -0.11
N TRP A 48 -16.50 -3.07 0.88
CA TRP A 48 -17.96 -3.06 0.76
C TRP A 48 -18.50 -1.67 0.36
N ALA A 49 -19.54 -1.62 -0.44
CA ALA A 49 -20.29 -0.38 -0.65
C ALA A 49 -21.13 -0.04 0.58
N ALA A 50 -21.70 1.16 0.60
CA ALA A 50 -22.54 1.61 1.70
C ALA A 50 -23.78 0.72 1.91
N ASP A 51 -24.17 -0.06 0.90
CA ASP A 51 -25.26 -1.05 0.98
C ASP A 51 -24.88 -2.33 1.74
N LEU A 52 -23.60 -2.50 2.12
CA LEU A 52 -23.03 -3.67 2.78
C LEU A 52 -23.25 -4.99 2.03
N LYS A 53 -23.57 -4.94 0.74
CA LYS A 53 -23.85 -6.09 -0.13
C LYS A 53 -22.95 -6.11 -1.35
N THR A 54 -22.70 -4.94 -1.93
CA THR A 54 -21.92 -4.81 -3.15
C THR A 54 -20.44 -4.68 -2.80
N MET A 55 -19.62 -5.63 -3.24
CA MET A 55 -18.16 -5.48 -3.19
C MET A 55 -17.68 -4.56 -4.31
N HIS A 56 -16.70 -3.69 -4.04
CA HIS A 56 -15.93 -3.03 -5.11
C HIS A 56 -14.53 -3.60 -5.18
N ARG A 57 -13.93 -3.45 -6.36
CA ARG A 57 -12.58 -3.93 -6.67
C ARG A 57 -11.50 -3.36 -5.74
N CYS A 58 -11.52 -2.06 -5.44
CA CYS A 58 -10.51 -1.42 -4.57
C CYS A 58 -11.07 -0.23 -3.78
N CYS A 59 -10.24 0.34 -2.89
CA CYS A 59 -10.59 1.45 -1.99
C CYS A 59 -11.09 2.72 -2.70
N THR A 60 -10.66 2.99 -3.94
CA THR A 60 -10.92 4.28 -4.61
C THR A 60 -12.08 4.23 -5.61
N SER A 61 -12.21 3.20 -6.44
CA SER A 61 -13.41 2.99 -7.27
C SER A 61 -13.44 1.60 -7.91
N ALA A 62 -14.57 1.21 -8.50
CA ALA A 62 -14.70 -0.02 -9.25
C ALA A 62 -13.85 -0.06 -10.54
N THR A 63 -13.61 1.09 -11.19
CA THR A 63 -13.01 1.19 -12.54
C THR A 63 -11.80 2.12 -12.66
N ARG A 64 -11.27 2.66 -11.56
CA ARG A 64 -10.17 3.64 -11.62
C ARG A 64 -8.89 3.05 -12.21
N ASP A 65 -8.17 3.85 -12.97
CA ASP A 65 -6.82 3.56 -13.42
C ASP A 65 -5.86 3.50 -12.22
N CYS A 66 -5.23 2.35 -12.01
CA CYS A 66 -4.30 2.14 -10.90
C CYS A 66 -3.00 2.94 -11.05
N THR A 67 -2.61 3.34 -12.27
CA THR A 67 -1.36 4.08 -12.51
C THR A 67 -1.41 5.51 -11.97
N THR A 68 -2.62 6.06 -11.82
CA THR A 68 -2.87 7.40 -11.26
C THR A 68 -3.38 7.37 -9.82
N CYS A 69 -3.35 6.19 -9.18
CA CYS A 69 -3.79 6.05 -7.80
C CYS A 69 -2.87 6.83 -6.85
N LYS A 70 -3.46 7.61 -5.94
CA LYS A 70 -2.76 8.37 -4.89
C LYS A 70 -3.32 8.06 -3.50
N ASP A 71 -3.96 6.90 -3.35
CA ASP A 71 -4.49 6.46 -2.06
C ASP A 71 -3.34 6.19 -1.08
N GLY A 72 -3.32 6.90 0.04
CA GLY A 72 -2.22 6.84 0.98
C GLY A 72 -2.10 5.47 1.66
N ALA A 73 -3.21 4.88 2.06
CA ALA A 73 -3.23 3.57 2.70
C ALA A 73 -2.71 2.47 1.75
N ALA A 74 -3.05 2.54 0.46
CA ALA A 74 -2.52 1.63 -0.55
C ALA A 74 -1.01 1.76 -0.73
N HIS A 75 -0.46 2.98 -0.77
CA HIS A 75 0.98 3.20 -0.93
C HIS A 75 1.76 2.82 0.34
N MET A 76 1.25 3.11 1.54
CA MET A 76 1.86 2.65 2.78
C MET A 76 1.87 1.11 2.86
N SER A 77 0.73 0.48 2.54
CA SER A 77 0.60 -0.98 2.47
C SER A 77 1.60 -1.59 1.51
N TRP A 78 1.81 -0.95 0.35
CA TRP A 78 2.78 -1.41 -0.65
C TRP A 78 4.22 -1.44 -0.11
N VAL A 79 4.64 -0.41 0.63
CA VAL A 79 5.93 -0.40 1.32
C VAL A 79 6.02 -1.51 2.36
N MET A 80 5.01 -1.61 3.22
CA MET A 80 5.02 -2.54 4.35
C MET A 80 5.13 -4.01 3.89
N VAL A 81 4.36 -4.43 2.87
CA VAL A 81 4.38 -5.81 2.36
C VAL A 81 5.65 -6.15 1.57
N ASN A 82 6.42 -5.14 1.16
CA ASN A 82 7.68 -5.27 0.44
C ASN A 82 8.92 -5.12 1.33
N LYS A 83 8.84 -5.48 2.63
CA LYS A 83 9.99 -5.46 3.56
C LYS A 83 11.25 -6.10 2.99
N ARG A 84 11.15 -7.28 2.37
CA ARG A 84 12.32 -8.00 1.82
C ARG A 84 13.10 -7.17 0.79
N ALA A 85 12.41 -6.38 -0.04
CA ALA A 85 13.04 -5.52 -1.02
C ALA A 85 13.83 -4.37 -0.36
N HIS A 86 13.47 -4.01 0.87
CA HIS A 86 14.13 -2.96 1.65
C HIS A 86 15.30 -3.49 2.51
N LEU A 87 15.62 -4.79 2.47
CA LEU A 87 16.75 -5.37 3.23
C LEU A 87 18.08 -5.34 2.47
N ARG A 88 18.18 -4.56 1.38
CA ARG A 88 19.37 -4.52 0.51
C ARG A 88 20.48 -3.60 1.03
N SER A 89 20.12 -2.60 1.85
CA SER A 89 21.07 -1.66 2.44
C SER A 89 20.52 -1.09 3.75
N ALA A 90 21.39 -0.50 4.58
CA ALA A 90 20.96 0.21 5.78
C ALA A 90 19.98 1.36 5.45
N LYS A 91 20.19 2.05 4.32
CA LYS A 91 19.32 3.15 3.89
C LYS A 91 17.93 2.66 3.47
N ASP A 92 17.88 1.57 2.70
CA ASP A 92 16.61 0.95 2.31
C ASP A 92 15.83 0.46 3.54
N LEU A 93 16.54 -0.12 4.53
CA LEU A 93 15.92 -0.57 5.75
C LEU A 93 15.39 0.60 6.59
N GLN A 94 16.18 1.67 6.74
CA GLN A 94 15.76 2.90 7.41
C GLN A 94 14.49 3.46 6.76
N ASN A 95 14.46 3.55 5.44
CA ASN A 95 13.31 4.01 4.67
C ASN A 95 12.05 3.18 5.00
N TRP A 96 12.17 1.85 5.10
CA TRP A 96 11.04 0.99 5.49
C TRP A 96 10.62 1.21 6.94
N ILE A 97 11.58 1.33 7.87
CA ILE A 97 11.32 1.58 9.30
C ILE A 97 10.56 2.89 9.48
N GLU A 98 10.98 3.97 8.83
CA GLU A 98 10.33 5.28 8.94
C GLU A 98 8.87 5.24 8.46
N VAL A 99 8.57 4.49 7.39
CA VAL A 99 7.19 4.28 6.91
C VAL A 99 6.39 3.42 7.89
N TYR A 100 7.01 2.38 8.44
CA TYR A 100 6.38 1.52 9.44
C TYR A 100 6.05 2.30 10.73
N GLU A 101 6.97 3.13 11.24
CA GLU A 101 6.73 3.99 12.40
C GLU A 101 5.61 4.99 12.14
N MET A 102 5.56 5.58 10.93
CA MET A 102 4.46 6.43 10.52
C MET A 102 3.11 5.71 10.58
N PHE A 103 3.05 4.50 10.01
CA PHE A 103 1.86 3.65 10.07
C PHE A 103 1.50 3.30 11.53
N ALA A 104 2.45 2.83 12.32
CA ALA A 104 2.23 2.41 13.69
C ALA A 104 1.75 3.57 14.58
N LYS A 105 2.26 4.79 14.39
CA LYS A 105 1.76 5.99 15.09
C LYS A 105 0.37 6.39 14.64
N LEU A 106 0.08 6.32 13.33
CA LEU A 106 -1.26 6.63 12.79
C LEU A 106 -2.35 5.73 13.38
N TYR A 107 -2.04 4.44 13.55
CA TYR A 107 -2.97 3.46 14.12
C TYR A 107 -2.80 3.26 15.64
N ARG A 108 -2.00 4.10 16.30
CA ARG A 108 -1.75 4.09 17.75
C ARG A 108 -1.20 2.77 18.29
N PHE A 109 -0.44 2.04 17.48
CA PHE A 109 0.38 0.91 17.92
C PHE A 109 1.64 1.36 18.68
N LEU A 110 2.08 2.59 18.43
CA LEU A 110 3.16 3.25 19.16
C LEU A 110 2.63 4.55 19.77
N PRO A 111 3.15 4.97 20.94
CA PRO A 111 2.90 6.30 21.47
C PRO A 111 3.45 7.40 20.55
N TRP A 112 2.95 8.61 20.74
CA TRP A 112 3.36 9.78 19.96
C TRP A 112 4.79 10.20 20.25
#